data_AF-A0A5K1CTR2-F1
#
_entry.id   AF-A0A5K1CTR2-F1
#
_cell.length_a   1.000
_cell.length_b   1.000
_cell.length_c   1.000
_cell.angle_alpha   90.00
_cell.angle_beta   90.00
_cell.angle_gamma   90.00
#
_symmetry.space_group_name_H-M   'P 1'
#
loop_
_entity.id
_entity.type
_entity.pdbx_description
1 polymer ?
#
loop_
_entity_poly.entity_id
_entity_poly.type
_entity_poly.pdbx_seq_one_letter_code
_entity_poly.pdbx_strand_id
1 'polypeptide(L)' 'DPNSRYPVVVRFNKVNYANVSTNNYALDEIQEVK' A
#
# COMPACT_ATOMS: atom_id res chain seq x y z
N ASP A 1 8.83 -13.69 -1.96
CA ASP A 1 8.93 -13.98 -3.40
C ASP A 1 9.61 -12.86 -4.15
N PRO A 2 10.73 -13.12 -4.83
CA PRO A 2 11.41 -12.13 -5.68
C PRO A 2 10.56 -11.66 -6.88
N ASN A 3 9.41 -12.30 -7.14
CA ASN A 3 8.47 -11.94 -8.21
C ASN A 3 7.29 -11.04 -7.76
N SER A 4 7.21 -10.65 -6.49
CA SER A 4 6.10 -9.81 -6.01
C SER A 4 6.30 -8.36 -6.43
N ARG A 5 5.53 -7.89 -7.41
CA ARG A 5 5.60 -6.50 -7.93
C ARG A 5 5.06 -5.45 -6.96
N TYR A 6 4.22 -5.83 -5.99
CA TYR A 6 3.62 -4.94 -5.00
C TYR A 6 3.82 -5.49 -3.58
N PRO A 7 5.07 -5.51 -3.09
CA PRO A 7 5.39 -6.20 -1.84
C PRO A 7 4.91 -5.46 -0.59
N VAL A 8 4.60 -4.16 -0.67
CA VAL A 8 4.29 -3.35 0.50
C VAL A 8 2.78 -3.25 0.71
N VAL A 9 2.30 -3.59 1.90
CA VAL A 9 0.90 -3.42 2.31
C VAL A 9 0.83 -2.20 3.23
N VAL A 10 0.04 -1.19 2.85
CA VAL A 10 -0.17 0.02 3.66
C VAL A 10 -1.61 0.02 4.19
N ARG A 11 -1.76 0.36 5.48
CA ARG A 11 -3.05 0.51 6.14
C ARG A 11 -3.30 1.97 6.51
N PHE A 12 -4.49 2.47 6.20
CA PHE A 12 -4.94 3.81 6.53
C PHE A 12 -6.01 3.78 7.62
N ASN A 13 -6.13 4.88 8.38
CA ASN A 13 -7.19 5.02 9.39
C ASN A 13 -8.56 5.34 8.76
N LYS A 14 -8.58 5.95 7.58
CA LYS A 14 -9.79 6.26 6.81
C LYS A 14 -10.06 5.17 5.77
N VAL A 15 -11.34 4.84 5.57
CA VAL A 15 -11.79 3.92 4.51
C VAL A 15 -11.93 4.64 3.16
N ASN A 16 -11.70 3.91 2.07
CA ASN A 16 -11.92 4.40 0.71
C ASN A 16 -13.38 4.19 0.25
N TYR A 17 -13.70 4.55 -1.01
CA TYR A 17 -15.03 4.40 -1.59
C TYR A 17 -15.53 2.93 -1.68
N ALA A 18 -14.61 1.96 -1.62
CA ALA A 18 -14.93 0.55 -1.56
C ALA A 18 -15.05 0.00 -0.12
N ASN A 19 -15.05 0.89 0.88
CA ASN A 19 -15.03 0.56 2.31
C ASN A 19 -13.82 -0.29 2.75
N VAL A 20 -12.72 -0.24 2.01
CA VAL A 20 -11.46 -0.94 2.33
C VAL A 20 -10.42 0.08 2.81
N SER A 21 -9.62 -0.29 3.81
CA SER A 21 -8.59 0.57 4.43
C SER A 21 -7.16 0.12 4.19
N THR A 22 -6.96 -0.90 3.36
CA THR A 22 -5.64 -1.47 3.04
C THR A 22 -5.44 -1.54 1.53
N ASN A 23 -4.23 -1.21 1.06
CA ASN A 23 -3.85 -1.42 -0.33
C ASN A 23 -2.36 -1.80 -0.45
N ASN A 24 -2.03 -2.50 -1.53
CA ASN A 24 -0.66 -2.87 -1.88
C ASN A 24 -0.04 -1.79 -2.78
N TYR A 25 1.23 -1.47 -2.54
CA TYR A 25 2.00 -0.49 -3.28
C TYR A 25 3.36 -1.05 -3.68
N ALA A 26 3.89 -0.59 -4.81
CA ALA A 26 5.23 -0.90 -5.26
C ALA A 26 6.25 0.02 -4.57
N LEU A 27 7.53 -0.37 -4.58
CA LEU A 27 8.58 0.39 -3.87
C LEU A 27 8.83 1.78 -4.48
N ASP A 28 8.55 1.96 -5.77
CA ASP A 28 8.65 3.21 -6.52
C ASP A 28 7.44 4.14 -6.34
N GLU A 29 6.32 3.62 -5.82
CA GLU A 29 5.09 4.38 -5.55
C GLU A 29 5.05 5.00 -4.14
N ILE A 30 6.05 4.71 -3.30
CA ILE A 30 6.07 5.09 -1.88
C ILE A 30 7.23 6.03 -1.62
N GLN A 31 6.93 7.17 -0.98
CA GLN A 31 7.92 8.03 -0.35
C GLN A 31 7.72 7.99 1.16
N GLU A 32 8.73 7.51 1.90
CA GLU A 32 8.70 7.54 3.36
C GLU A 32 8.84 8.98 3.86
N VAL A 33 7.83 9.44 4.61
CA VAL A 33 7.84 10.74 5.28
C VAL A 33 7.99 10.48 6.77
N LYS A 34 9.00 11.08 7.41
CA LYS A 34 9.27 10.97 8.85
C LYS A 34 8.55 12.03 9.66
#